data_AF-A0A934SYC0-F1
#
_entry.id   AF-A0A934SYC0-F1
#
_cell.length_a   1.000
_cell.length_b   1.000
_cell.length_c   1.000
_cell.angle_alpha   90.00
_cell.angle_beta   90.00
_cell.angle_gamma   90.00
#
_symmetry.space_group_name_H-M   'P 1'
#
loop_
_entity.id
_entity.type
_entity.pdbx_description
1 polymer ?
#
loop_
_entity_poly.entity_id
_entity_poly.type
_entity_poly.pdbx_seq_one_letter_code
_entity_poly.pdbx_strand_id
1 'polypeptide(L)'
;MSGRHLPRYDGEAVSGAQLYPQSFSGASRPHSVAQRQPMAYSAYVIADASRMAILDSFPPKFGDVICHHVTERFGLSAGDRQLPPPAEILIVGYACDASLEALVVTVDGNMRRPDGGTYHITLSLERALGRKPVDANRVIATVGWNPVTVLRVDAVPSIC
;
A
#
# COMPACT_ATOMS: atom_id res chain seq x y z
N MET A 1 5.84 -97.61 -18.15
CA MET A 1 5.07 -96.65 -18.97
C MET A 1 3.82 -96.25 -18.21
N SER A 2 3.55 -94.95 -18.16
CA SER A 2 2.27 -94.23 -17.90
C SER A 2 1.36 -94.71 -16.75
N GLY A 3 0.82 -93.87 -15.87
CA GLY A 3 0.76 -92.41 -15.85
C GLY A 3 -0.27 -91.93 -14.82
N ARG A 4 0.19 -90.95 -14.01
CA ARG A 4 -0.45 -89.83 -13.29
C ARG A 4 -1.97 -89.68 -13.43
N HIS A 5 -2.72 -89.62 -12.33
CA HIS A 5 -2.85 -88.52 -11.35
C HIS A 5 -3.61 -87.31 -11.90
N LEU A 6 -4.83 -87.14 -11.38
CA LEU A 6 -5.81 -86.09 -11.64
C LEU A 6 -5.38 -84.74 -11.02
N PRO A 7 -6.00 -83.64 -11.44
CA PRO A 7 -6.54 -82.75 -10.42
C PRO A 7 -7.98 -82.28 -10.67
N ARG A 8 -8.50 -81.67 -9.61
CA ARG A 8 -9.88 -81.33 -9.26
C ARG A 8 -10.48 -80.22 -10.12
N TYR A 9 -11.81 -80.28 -10.20
CA TYR A 9 -12.72 -79.35 -10.85
C TYR A 9 -13.05 -78.13 -9.97
N ASP A 10 -13.09 -76.97 -10.62
CA ASP A 10 -13.66 -75.71 -10.18
C ASP A 10 -15.06 -75.50 -10.79
N GLY A 11 -15.90 -74.70 -10.12
CA GLY A 11 -16.79 -73.74 -10.78
C GLY A 11 -18.31 -73.95 -10.67
N GLU A 12 -18.99 -72.99 -10.01
CA GLU A 12 -20.30 -72.40 -10.38
C GLU A 12 -20.48 -71.10 -9.53
N ALA A 13 -20.47 -69.91 -10.15
CA ALA A 13 -21.62 -69.05 -10.54
C ALA A 13 -22.44 -68.50 -9.33
N VAL A 14 -22.83 -67.21 -9.19
CA VAL A 14 -23.40 -66.26 -10.16
C VAL A 14 -23.41 -64.80 -9.62
N SER A 15 -23.23 -63.84 -10.55
CA SER A 15 -23.93 -62.54 -10.75
C SER A 15 -24.21 -61.55 -9.60
N GLY A 16 -23.81 -60.28 -9.82
CA GLY A 16 -24.44 -59.10 -9.21
C GLY A 16 -23.61 -57.81 -9.32
N ALA A 17 -24.03 -56.89 -10.18
CA ALA A 17 -23.39 -55.61 -10.48
C ALA A 17 -23.39 -54.62 -9.30
N GLN A 18 -22.32 -53.81 -9.16
CA GLN A 18 -22.39 -52.33 -9.06
C GLN A 18 -20.96 -51.75 -9.01
N LEU A 19 -20.72 -50.73 -9.83
CA LEU A 19 -19.45 -50.02 -10.02
C LEU A 19 -19.03 -49.21 -8.78
N TYR A 20 -17.76 -49.35 -8.37
CA TYR A 20 -17.01 -48.35 -7.59
C TYR A 20 -16.23 -47.45 -8.57
N PRO A 21 -16.01 -46.17 -8.22
CA PRO A 21 -14.74 -45.81 -7.58
C PRO A 21 -14.98 -44.94 -6.32
N GLN A 22 -14.28 -45.18 -5.19
CA GLN A 22 -13.05 -44.47 -4.77
C GLN A 22 -13.04 -42.98 -5.21
N SER A 23 -12.89 -41.96 -4.36
CA SER A 23 -11.97 -41.89 -3.22
C SER A 23 -12.13 -40.58 -2.40
N PHE A 24 -11.58 -40.63 -1.18
CA PHE A 24 -10.93 -39.56 -0.38
C PHE A 24 -11.74 -38.39 0.23
N SER A 25 -12.10 -38.60 1.51
CA SER A 25 -11.71 -37.78 2.67
C SER A 25 -11.76 -36.25 2.49
N GLY A 26 -12.93 -35.67 2.73
CA GLY A 26 -13.09 -34.24 2.98
C GLY A 26 -12.53 -33.83 4.34
N ALA A 27 -11.49 -33.01 4.33
CA ALA A 27 -11.15 -32.10 5.43
C ALA A 27 -10.35 -30.90 4.87
N SER A 28 -11.04 -30.04 4.12
CA SER A 28 -10.48 -28.74 3.72
C SER A 28 -10.44 -27.84 4.96
N ARG A 29 -9.26 -27.69 5.56
CA ARG A 29 -8.96 -26.56 6.44
C ARG A 29 -9.16 -25.28 5.63
N PRO A 30 -9.98 -24.30 6.05
CA PRO A 30 -9.93 -23.01 5.40
C PRO A 30 -8.56 -22.39 5.69
N HIS A 31 -7.81 -22.12 4.62
CA HIS A 31 -6.70 -21.16 4.68
C HIS A 31 -7.29 -19.87 5.24
N SER A 32 -6.89 -19.49 6.45
CA SER A 32 -7.23 -18.17 6.97
C SER A 32 -6.60 -17.17 6.01
N VAL A 33 -7.43 -16.44 5.27
CA VAL A 33 -7.01 -15.20 4.64
C VAL A 33 -6.56 -14.33 5.82
N ALA A 34 -5.25 -14.26 6.06
CA ALA A 34 -4.69 -13.37 7.06
C ALA A 34 -5.25 -11.99 6.72
N GLN A 35 -6.15 -11.49 7.56
CA GLN A 35 -6.72 -10.17 7.40
C GLN A 35 -5.54 -9.21 7.44
N ARG A 36 -5.15 -8.67 6.28
CA ARG A 36 -4.16 -7.59 6.20
C ARG A 36 -4.78 -6.43 6.97
N GLN A 37 -4.37 -6.28 8.22
CA GLN A 37 -4.66 -5.09 9.01
C GLN A 37 -4.26 -3.89 8.16
N PRO A 38 -5.11 -2.85 8.04
CA PRO A 38 -4.71 -1.63 7.37
C PRO A 38 -3.43 -1.12 8.04
N MET A 39 -2.37 -1.01 7.25
CA MET A 39 -1.05 -0.63 7.75
C MET A 39 -1.11 0.85 8.11
N ALA A 40 -0.98 1.16 9.40
CA ALA A 40 -0.97 2.52 9.90
C ALA A 40 0.27 3.27 9.41
N TYR A 41 0.21 4.60 9.43
CA TYR A 41 1.37 5.44 9.14
C TYR A 41 1.45 6.60 10.13
N SER A 42 2.65 7.12 10.34
CA SER A 42 2.87 8.36 11.07
C SER A 42 2.99 9.51 10.09
N ALA A 43 2.47 10.67 10.47
CA ALA A 43 2.45 11.85 9.63
C ALA A 43 2.47 13.14 10.45
N TYR A 44 2.76 14.23 9.76
CA TYR A 44 2.48 15.59 10.19
C TYR A 44 1.24 16.08 9.47
N VAL A 45 0.11 16.21 10.19
CA VAL A 45 -1.16 16.70 9.64
C VAL A 45 -1.11 18.22 9.60
N ILE A 46 -1.34 18.79 8.42
CA ILE A 46 -1.22 20.23 8.17
C ILE A 46 -2.34 20.97 8.89
N ALA A 47 -2.00 22.01 9.64
CA ALA A 47 -2.98 22.88 10.28
C ALA A 47 -3.80 23.67 9.24
N ASP A 48 -5.08 23.92 9.52
CA ASP A 48 -6.00 24.56 8.56
C ASP A 48 -5.47 25.90 8.01
N ALA A 49 -4.88 26.74 8.86
CA ALA A 49 -4.32 28.02 8.45
C ALA A 49 -3.15 27.84 7.45
N SER A 50 -2.25 26.88 7.71
CA SER A 50 -1.18 26.55 6.76
C SER A 50 -1.73 25.93 5.49
N ARG A 51 -2.75 25.06 5.57
CA ARG A 51 -3.41 24.50 4.39
C ARG A 51 -3.97 25.60 3.49
N MET A 52 -4.64 26.60 4.07
CA MET A 52 -5.15 27.76 3.34
C MET A 52 -4.02 28.56 2.67
N ALA A 53 -2.94 28.86 3.40
CA ALA A 53 -1.78 29.58 2.85
C ALA A 53 -1.10 28.82 1.71
N ILE A 54 -1.00 27.49 1.82
CA ILE A 54 -0.47 26.62 0.77
C ILE A 54 -1.35 26.70 -0.48
N LEU A 55 -2.66 26.59 -0.35
CA LEU A 55 -3.57 26.60 -1.50
C LEU A 55 -3.67 27.96 -2.18
N ASP A 56 -3.45 29.04 -1.44
CA ASP A 56 -3.33 30.39 -2.00
C ASP A 56 -2.02 30.56 -2.80
N SER A 57 -0.90 30.07 -2.23
CA SER A 57 0.43 30.16 -2.87
C SER A 57 0.60 29.18 -4.03
N PHE A 58 -0.08 28.03 -3.98
CA PHE A 58 -0.01 26.95 -4.95
C PHE A 58 -1.44 26.54 -5.36
N PRO A 59 -2.10 27.32 -6.24
CA PRO A 59 -3.44 26.99 -6.73
C PRO A 59 -3.45 25.60 -7.42
N PRO A 60 -4.27 24.64 -6.95
CA PRO A 60 -4.33 23.30 -7.52
C PRO A 60 -4.69 23.27 -9.01
N LYS A 61 -3.98 22.46 -9.79
CA LYS A 61 -4.26 22.21 -11.21
C LYS A 61 -5.28 21.10 -11.46
N PHE A 62 -5.37 20.13 -10.56
CA PHE A 62 -6.21 18.94 -10.73
C PHE A 62 -7.39 18.95 -9.75
N GLY A 63 -8.46 18.25 -10.13
CA GLY A 63 -9.75 18.31 -9.43
C GLY A 63 -9.72 17.78 -7.99
N ASP A 64 -8.91 16.76 -7.70
CA ASP A 64 -8.84 16.17 -6.36
C ASP A 64 -7.73 16.83 -5.52
N VAL A 65 -8.11 17.84 -4.74
CA VAL A 65 -7.21 18.53 -3.80
C VAL A 65 -6.99 17.67 -2.56
N ILE A 66 -5.73 17.31 -2.28
CA ILE A 66 -5.34 16.51 -1.11
C ILE A 66 -4.84 17.43 0.01
N CYS A 67 -3.65 18.02 -0.16
CA CYS A 67 -3.04 19.02 0.74
C CYS A 67 -3.36 18.81 2.23
N HIS A 68 -3.01 17.64 2.77
CA HIS A 68 -3.47 17.23 4.10
C HIS A 68 -2.33 16.90 5.07
N HIS A 69 -1.29 16.21 4.62
CA HIS A 69 -0.24 15.76 5.51
C HIS A 69 1.10 15.57 4.79
N VAL A 70 2.16 15.52 5.60
CA VAL A 70 3.48 15.00 5.23
C VAL A 70 3.64 13.63 5.89
N THR A 71 3.88 12.57 5.11
CA THR A 71 4.12 11.24 5.68
C THR A 71 5.53 11.17 6.26
N GLU A 72 5.65 10.67 7.50
CA GLU A 72 6.93 10.40 8.15
C GLU A 72 7.36 8.95 7.92
N ARG A 73 6.53 7.99 8.36
CA ARG A 73 6.78 6.57 8.17
C ARG A 73 5.51 5.85 7.77
N PHE A 74 5.61 4.97 6.79
CA PHE A 74 4.53 4.08 6.38
C PHE A 74 4.75 2.67 6.92
N GLY A 75 3.68 1.88 7.05
CA GLY A 75 3.83 0.47 7.38
C GLY A 75 4.02 0.17 8.86
N LEU A 76 3.45 1.00 9.75
CA LEU A 76 3.57 0.81 11.19
C LEU A 76 2.81 -0.44 11.65
N SER A 77 3.53 -1.34 12.32
CA SER A 77 2.91 -2.42 13.08
C SER A 77 2.20 -1.87 14.31
N ALA A 78 1.32 -2.65 14.95
CA ALA A 78 0.60 -2.20 16.14
C ALA A 78 1.53 -1.77 17.29
N GLY A 79 2.73 -2.37 17.39
CA GLY A 79 3.74 -2.01 18.40
C GLY A 79 4.58 -0.78 18.05
N ASP A 80 4.57 -0.33 16.78
CA ASP A 80 5.44 0.74 16.28
C ASP A 80 4.71 2.07 16.07
N ARG A 81 3.47 2.21 16.58
CA ARG A 81 2.64 3.41 16.46
C ARG A 81 3.10 4.52 17.39
N GLN A 82 4.32 4.99 17.19
CA GLN A 82 4.87 6.15 17.88
C GLN A 82 4.64 7.42 17.05
N LEU A 83 4.14 8.47 17.70
CA LEU A 83 4.04 9.78 17.08
C LEU A 83 5.43 10.28 16.68
N PRO A 84 5.55 10.93 15.51
CA PRO A 84 6.80 11.58 15.18
C PRO A 84 7.03 12.76 16.13
N PRO A 85 8.29 13.12 16.42
CA PRO A 85 8.56 14.32 17.21
C PRO A 85 8.04 15.56 16.46
N PRO A 86 7.61 16.62 17.16
CA PRO A 86 7.36 17.92 16.54
C PRO A 86 8.58 18.35 15.73
N ALA A 87 8.36 18.89 14.53
CA ALA A 87 9.42 19.24 13.60
C ALA A 87 9.08 20.55 12.87
N GLU A 88 10.11 21.26 12.43
CA GLU A 88 9.96 22.36 11.49
C GLU A 88 9.75 21.82 10.08
N ILE A 89 8.67 22.27 9.42
CA ILE A 89 8.32 21.85 8.05
C ILE A 89 8.33 23.06 7.13
N LEU A 90 9.11 22.97 6.06
CA LEU A 90 9.20 24.01 5.04
C LEU A 90 8.95 23.43 3.65
N ILE A 91 8.08 24.06 2.86
CA ILE A 91 7.97 23.78 1.43
C ILE A 91 9.16 24.44 0.74
N VAL A 92 9.89 23.65 -0.05
CA VAL A 92 11.11 24.09 -0.75
C VAL A 92 11.07 23.81 -2.24
N GLY A 93 10.11 23.00 -2.71
CA GLY A 93 9.99 22.68 -4.12
C GLY A 93 8.59 22.30 -4.56
N TYR A 94 8.38 22.32 -5.87
CA TYR A 94 7.14 21.93 -6.52
C TYR A 94 7.43 20.96 -7.68
N ALA A 95 6.72 19.84 -7.69
CA ALA A 95 6.75 18.82 -8.71
C ALA A 95 5.37 18.68 -9.35
N CYS A 96 5.32 18.53 -10.67
CA CYS A 96 4.07 18.37 -11.40
C CYS A 96 4.30 17.49 -12.63
N ASP A 97 3.50 16.43 -12.78
CA ASP A 97 3.36 15.73 -14.06
C ASP A 97 2.02 16.11 -14.73
N ALA A 98 1.59 15.33 -15.72
CA ALA A 98 0.34 15.58 -16.44
C ALA A 98 -0.95 15.41 -15.61
N SER A 99 -0.87 14.89 -14.38
CA SER A 99 -2.04 14.43 -13.60
C SER A 99 -1.86 14.44 -12.08
N LEU A 100 -0.70 14.87 -11.56
CA LEU A 100 -0.42 14.94 -10.14
C LEU A 100 0.54 16.10 -9.81
N GLU A 101 0.23 16.81 -8.72
CA GLU A 101 1.07 17.83 -8.11
C GLU A 101 1.56 17.39 -6.73
N ALA A 102 2.82 17.67 -6.44
CA ALA A 102 3.41 17.47 -5.12
C ALA A 102 4.29 18.65 -4.73
N LEU A 103 4.26 19.01 -3.45
CA LEU A 103 5.16 19.99 -2.85
C LEU A 103 6.25 19.22 -2.11
N VAL A 104 7.51 19.46 -2.48
CA VAL A 104 8.67 18.91 -1.78
C VAL A 104 8.90 19.73 -0.52
N VAL A 105 9.10 19.05 0.60
CA VAL A 105 9.30 19.70 1.90
C VAL A 105 10.58 19.24 2.57
N THR A 106 11.10 20.07 3.48
CA THR A 106 12.04 19.63 4.51
C THR A 106 11.29 19.34 5.80
N VAL A 107 11.80 18.39 6.58
CA VAL A 107 11.43 18.12 7.97
C VAL A 107 12.70 18.25 8.79
N ASP A 108 12.76 19.24 9.68
CA ASP A 108 13.97 19.66 10.41
C ASP A 108 15.20 19.79 9.48
N GLY A 109 15.00 20.44 8.33
CA GLY A 109 16.04 20.66 7.32
C GLY A 109 16.33 19.46 6.41
N ASN A 110 15.75 18.28 6.66
CA ASN A 110 15.97 17.08 5.84
C ASN A 110 14.89 16.91 4.77
N MET A 111 15.30 16.71 3.52
CA MET A 111 14.36 16.40 2.42
C MET A 111 14.10 14.90 2.24
N ARG A 112 14.97 14.04 2.77
CA ARG A 112 14.86 12.58 2.64
C ARG A 112 14.26 11.97 3.90
N ARG A 113 13.25 11.12 3.69
CA ARG A 113 12.66 10.30 4.74
C ARG A 113 13.59 9.15 5.12
N PRO A 114 13.46 8.58 6.34
CA PRO A 114 14.21 7.40 6.76
C PRO A 114 14.06 6.18 5.85
N ASP A 115 12.92 6.05 5.15
CA ASP A 115 12.66 4.95 4.21
C ASP A 115 13.22 5.19 2.78
N GLY A 116 13.97 6.28 2.58
CA GLY A 116 14.58 6.65 1.31
C GLY A 116 13.69 7.47 0.38
N GLY A 117 12.42 7.67 0.74
CA GLY A 117 11.51 8.57 0.01
C GLY A 117 11.89 10.05 0.19
N THR A 118 11.28 10.92 -0.61
CA THR A 118 11.36 12.38 -0.41
C THR A 118 10.17 12.81 0.44
N TYR A 119 10.38 13.70 1.41
CA TYR A 119 9.27 14.32 2.13
C TYR A 119 8.47 15.20 1.18
N HIS A 120 7.16 15.01 1.17
CA HIS A 120 6.29 15.76 0.29
C HIS A 120 4.87 15.86 0.84
N ILE A 121 4.15 16.85 0.33
CA ILE A 121 2.70 16.99 0.43
C ILE A 121 2.16 16.70 -0.97
N THR A 122 1.21 15.77 -1.08
CA THR A 122 0.42 15.68 -2.33
C THR A 122 -0.52 16.88 -2.37
N LEU A 123 -0.38 17.74 -3.38
CA LEU A 123 -1.20 18.95 -3.50
C LEU A 123 -2.55 18.63 -4.15
N SER A 124 -2.50 18.12 -5.38
CA SER A 124 -3.70 17.71 -6.13
C SER A 124 -3.37 16.57 -7.10
N LEU A 125 -4.39 15.83 -7.53
CA LEU A 125 -4.24 14.77 -8.53
C LEU A 125 -5.55 14.49 -9.27
N GLU A 126 -5.47 13.70 -10.35
CA GLU A 126 -6.63 13.20 -11.09
C GLU A 126 -6.98 11.76 -10.68
N ARG A 127 -7.92 11.57 -9.73
CA ARG A 127 -8.35 10.22 -9.32
C ARG A 127 -9.03 9.46 -10.45
N ALA A 128 -9.69 10.16 -11.37
CA ALA A 128 -10.30 9.56 -12.55
C ALA A 128 -9.29 8.81 -13.43
N LEU A 129 -8.00 9.18 -13.37
CA LEU A 129 -6.89 8.50 -14.05
C LEU A 129 -6.19 7.44 -13.18
N GLY A 130 -6.78 7.10 -12.03
CA GLY A 130 -6.26 6.09 -11.10
C GLY A 130 -5.10 6.59 -10.22
N ARG A 131 -4.81 7.89 -10.20
CA ARG A 131 -3.73 8.46 -9.37
C ARG A 131 -4.02 8.34 -7.88
N LYS A 132 -2.95 8.13 -7.12
CA LYS A 132 -2.94 8.04 -5.66
C LYS A 132 -1.85 8.94 -5.09
N PRO A 133 -1.99 9.44 -3.85
CA PRO A 133 -0.95 10.24 -3.20
C PRO A 133 0.43 9.59 -3.21
N VAL A 134 0.50 8.26 -3.05
CA VAL A 134 1.78 7.51 -3.08
C VAL A 134 2.54 7.66 -4.41
N ASP A 135 1.84 7.93 -5.52
CA ASP A 135 2.45 8.12 -6.84
C ASP A 135 3.33 9.39 -6.91
N ALA A 136 3.16 10.34 -5.97
CA ALA A 136 4.00 11.52 -5.84
C ALA A 136 5.48 11.18 -5.65
N ASN A 137 5.80 10.08 -4.96
CA ASN A 137 7.19 9.61 -4.82
C ASN A 137 7.83 9.36 -6.19
N ARG A 138 7.08 8.73 -7.12
CA ARG A 138 7.54 8.47 -8.47
C ARG A 138 7.68 9.77 -9.26
N VAL A 139 6.68 10.65 -9.20
CA VAL A 139 6.71 11.94 -9.92
C VAL A 139 7.94 12.75 -9.54
N ILE A 140 8.21 12.92 -8.24
CA ILE A 140 9.38 13.63 -7.74
C ILE A 140 10.68 12.98 -8.24
N ALA A 141 10.77 11.65 -8.23
CA ALA A 141 11.98 10.93 -8.63
C ALA A 141 12.24 10.95 -10.15
N THR A 142 11.20 10.90 -10.98
CA THR A 142 11.36 10.74 -12.43
C THR A 142 11.24 12.05 -13.20
N VAL A 143 10.33 12.93 -12.77
CA VAL A 143 10.11 14.24 -13.41
C VAL A 143 11.01 15.30 -12.80
N GLY A 144 11.35 15.15 -11.52
CA GLY A 144 12.06 16.15 -10.74
C GLY A 144 11.11 17.19 -10.16
N TRP A 145 11.70 18.24 -9.59
CA TRP A 145 10.99 19.34 -8.96
C TRP A 145 11.78 20.64 -9.13
N ASN A 146 11.06 21.76 -9.10
CA ASN A 146 11.65 23.09 -9.19
C ASN A 146 11.63 23.77 -7.83
N PRO A 147 12.70 24.50 -7.44
CA PRO A 147 12.70 25.31 -6.23
C PRO A 147 11.58 26.35 -6.24
N VAL A 148 11.05 26.65 -5.06
CA VAL A 148 10.02 27.69 -4.87
C VAL A 148 10.41 28.62 -3.73
N THR A 149 9.72 29.76 -3.61
CA THR A 149 9.82 30.59 -2.40
C THR A 149 9.44 29.74 -1.19
N VAL A 150 10.32 29.72 -0.20
CA VAL A 150 10.14 28.89 0.98
C VAL A 150 8.89 29.31 1.74
N LEU A 151 8.02 28.33 2.05
CA LEU A 151 6.81 28.54 2.83
C LEU A 151 6.83 27.64 4.08
N ARG A 152 6.65 28.26 5.25
CA ARG A 152 6.53 27.54 6.52
C ARG A 152 5.18 26.83 6.62
N VAL A 153 5.20 25.60 7.12
CA VAL A 153 4.00 24.79 7.35
C VAL A 153 3.90 24.44 8.82
N ASP A 154 2.82 24.86 9.47
CA ASP A 154 2.47 24.39 10.80
C ASP A 154 1.68 23.07 10.67
N ALA A 155 2.11 22.06 11.42
CA ALA A 155 1.53 20.73 11.37
C ALA A 155 1.63 20.01 12.72
N VAL A 156 0.72 19.07 12.95
CA VAL A 156 0.62 18.29 14.19
C VAL A 156 1.00 16.84 13.93
N PRO A 157 1.93 16.26 14.69
CA PRO A 157 2.20 14.82 14.68
C PRO A 157 0.93 13.97 14.89
N SER A 158 0.72 12.96 14.04
CA SER A 158 -0.41 12.04 14.13
C SER A 158 -0.06 10.62 13.71
N ILE A 159 -0.83 9.65 14.20
CA ILE A 159 -0.94 8.29 13.64
C ILE A 159 -2.23 8.22 12.84
N CYS A 160 -2.15 7.68 11.63
CA CYS A 160 -3.25 7.59 10.66
C CYS A 160 -3.44 6.16 10.15
#